data_AF-A0AAW4L207-F1
#
_entry.id   AF-A0AAW4L207-F1
#
_cell.length_a   1.000
_cell.length_b   1.000
_cell.length_c   1.000
_cell.angle_alpha   90.00
_cell.angle_beta   90.00
_cell.angle_gamma   90.00
#
_symmetry.space_group_name_H-M   'P 1'
#
loop_
_entity.id
_entity.type
_entity.pdbx_description
1 polymer ?
#
loop_
_entity_poly.entity_id
_entity_poly.type
_entity_poly.pdbx_seq_one_letter_code
_entity_poly.pdbx_strand_id
1 'polypeptide(L)'
;SQLIDFKLPIAIIPNLAIHLNREANQGWAINAQTELPPILAQFAGDERVDFRAVLTEQLAREHGLNADVVLDYELSFYDTQSAAVIGLNGDFIAGARLDNLLSCYAGLQALLT
;
A
#
# COMPACT_ATOMS: atom_id res chain seq x y z
N SER A 1 -2.84 -13.43 -16.24
CA SER A 1 -2.62 -12.49 -15.12
C SER A 1 -2.16 -13.28 -13.92
N GLN A 2 -1.46 -12.62 -12.98
CA GLN A 2 -1.06 -13.19 -11.69
C GLN A 2 -1.20 -12.11 -10.62
N LEU A 3 -1.55 -12.51 -9.40
CA LEU A 3 -1.50 -11.61 -8.25
C LEU A 3 -0.06 -11.56 -7.72
N ILE A 4 0.35 -10.39 -7.26
CA ILE A 4 1.62 -10.21 -6.55
C ILE A 4 1.37 -9.46 -5.25
N ASP A 5 2.17 -9.75 -4.24
CA ASP A 5 2.17 -9.02 -3.00
C ASP A 5 3.62 -8.90 -2.48
N PHE A 6 4.14 -7.67 -2.47
CA PHE A 6 5.51 -7.40 -2.04
C PHE A 6 5.74 -7.70 -0.56
N LYS A 7 4.69 -7.69 0.28
CA LYS A 7 4.68 -7.90 1.75
C LYS A 7 5.51 -6.92 2.59
N LEU A 8 6.69 -6.52 2.12
CA LEU A 8 7.58 -5.57 2.77
C LEU A 8 7.03 -4.13 2.64
N PRO A 9 7.27 -3.27 3.64
CA PRO A 9 6.90 -1.85 3.58
C PRO A 9 7.84 -1.09 2.63
N ILE A 10 7.62 -1.23 1.33
CA ILE A 10 8.50 -0.67 0.28
C ILE A 10 8.19 0.77 -0.11
N ALA A 11 7.18 1.40 0.49
CA ALA A 11 6.68 2.71 0.07
C ALA A 11 6.25 3.56 1.26
N ILE A 12 6.47 4.88 1.16
CA ILE A 12 6.04 5.85 2.17
C ILE A 12 5.61 7.17 1.51
N ILE A 13 4.56 7.79 2.03
CA ILE A 13 4.17 9.18 1.73
C ILE A 13 4.55 10.02 2.95
N PRO A 14 5.71 10.70 2.95
CA PRO A 14 6.16 11.48 4.10
C PRO A 14 5.41 12.81 4.18
N ASN A 15 5.06 13.23 5.40
CA ASN A 15 4.60 14.60 5.64
C ASN A 15 5.76 15.60 5.51
N LEU A 16 5.45 16.82 5.04
CA LEU A 16 6.37 17.95 5.12
C LEU A 16 6.59 18.33 6.59
N ALA A 17 7.84 18.54 6.99
CA ALA A 17 8.16 18.94 8.34
C ALA A 17 7.41 20.23 8.74
N ILE A 18 6.85 20.27 9.96
CA ILE A 18 6.09 21.44 10.47
C ILE A 18 6.90 22.74 10.47
N HIS A 19 8.23 22.66 10.57
CA HIS A 19 9.11 23.83 10.45
C HIS A 19 9.00 24.53 9.08
N LEU A 20 8.67 23.75 8.04
CA LEU A 20 8.50 24.17 6.65
C LEU A 20 7.02 24.39 6.30
N ASN A 21 6.09 23.93 7.15
CA ASN A 21 4.66 24.20 7.09
C ASN A 21 4.12 24.54 8.49
N ARG A 22 4.32 25.79 8.92
CA ARG A 22 4.00 26.23 10.29
C ARG A 22 2.50 26.18 10.62
N GLU A 23 1.66 26.22 9.60
CA GLU A 23 0.20 26.22 9.72
C GLU A 23 -0.40 24.81 9.54
N ALA A 24 0.42 23.75 9.48
CA ALA A 24 -0.03 22.38 9.26
C ALA A 24 -1.21 21.96 10.17
N ASN A 25 -1.19 22.37 11.44
CA ASN A 25 -2.23 22.02 12.41
C ASN A 25 -3.56 22.79 12.22
N GLN A 26 -3.59 23.81 11.36
CA GLN A 26 -4.82 24.54 11.01
C GLN A 26 -5.60 23.86 9.88
N GLY A 27 -5.02 22.81 9.28
CA GLY A 27 -5.58 22.09 8.15
C GLY A 27 -5.27 22.77 6.81
N TRP A 28 -5.03 21.95 5.79
CA TRP A 28 -4.90 22.40 4.41
C TRP A 28 -5.47 21.34 3.47
N ALA A 29 -5.79 21.74 2.24
CA ALA A 29 -6.19 20.81 1.20
C ALA A 29 -4.93 20.11 0.65
N ILE A 30 -4.83 18.80 0.88
CA ILE A 30 -3.75 17.97 0.31
C ILE A 30 -3.98 17.85 -1.20
N ASN A 31 -2.97 18.20 -1.99
CA ASN A 31 -2.99 18.03 -3.43
C ASN A 31 -2.62 16.58 -3.81
N ALA A 32 -3.58 15.83 -4.35
CA ALA A 32 -3.38 14.42 -4.69
C ALA A 32 -2.26 14.17 -5.72
N GLN A 33 -2.04 15.09 -6.66
CA GLN A 33 -1.04 14.91 -7.72
C GLN A 33 0.39 15.14 -7.22
N THR A 34 0.58 16.11 -6.32
CA THR A 34 1.92 16.54 -5.90
C THR A 34 2.32 16.02 -4.53
N GLU A 35 1.37 15.64 -3.66
CA GLU A 35 1.63 15.25 -2.27
C GLU A 35 1.38 13.77 -1.98
N LEU A 36 0.62 13.05 -2.81
CA LEU A 36 0.35 11.61 -2.63
C LEU A 36 1.24 10.64 -3.41
N PRO A 37 2.08 11.02 -4.41
CA PRO A 37 3.04 10.08 -4.98
C PRO A 37 3.99 9.53 -3.90
N PRO A 38 4.00 8.21 -3.65
CA PRO A 38 4.84 7.62 -2.63
C PRO A 38 6.31 7.52 -3.08
N ILE A 39 7.21 7.52 -2.10
CA ILE A 39 8.64 7.28 -2.30
C ILE A 39 8.88 5.78 -2.15
N LEU A 40 9.52 5.15 -3.16
CA LEU A 40 9.86 3.73 -3.14
C LEU A 40 11.37 3.48 -2.92
N ALA A 41 12.23 4.22 -3.62
CA ALA A 41 13.67 3.98 -3.63
C ALA A 41 14.45 5.25 -3.97
N GLN A 42 15.75 5.21 -3.71
CA GLN A 42 16.72 6.21 -4.16
C GLN A 42 17.60 5.61 -5.27
N PHE A 43 17.98 6.42 -6.25
CA PHE A 43 18.86 6.04 -7.36
C PHE A 43 20.09 6.95 -7.38
N ALA A 44 21.24 6.41 -7.77
CA ALA A 44 22.47 7.19 -7.88
C ALA A 44 22.55 7.86 -9.26
N GLY A 45 22.66 9.19 -9.29
CA GLY A 45 22.78 9.95 -10.53
C GLY A 45 21.52 9.85 -11.41
N ASP A 46 21.72 9.61 -12.71
CA ASP A 46 20.63 9.52 -13.70
C ASP A 46 20.11 8.10 -13.92
N GLU A 47 20.40 7.16 -13.00
CA GLU A 47 19.89 5.80 -13.08
C GLU A 47 18.35 5.82 -12.97
N ARG A 48 17.70 5.23 -13.98
CA ARG A 48 16.24 5.08 -14.03
C ARG A 48 15.91 3.60 -14.07
N VAL A 49 15.07 3.16 -13.15
CA VAL A 49 14.54 1.80 -13.15
C VAL A 49 13.15 1.81 -13.78
N ASP A 50 12.95 0.95 -14.76
CA ASP A 50 11.62 0.67 -15.28
C ASP A 50 10.84 -0.15 -14.23
N PHE A 51 9.70 0.38 -13.80
CA PHE A 51 8.84 -0.30 -12.84
C PHE A 51 8.37 -1.67 -13.33
N ARG A 52 8.21 -1.88 -14.65
CA ARG A 52 7.87 -3.20 -15.21
C ARG A 52 8.96 -4.24 -14.96
N ALA A 53 10.22 -3.84 -14.92
CA ALA A 53 11.32 -4.74 -14.56
C ALA A 53 11.20 -5.18 -13.10
N VAL A 54 10.84 -4.26 -12.19
CA VAL A 54 10.57 -4.57 -10.78
C VAL A 54 9.43 -5.57 -10.63
N LEU A 55 8.34 -5.40 -11.39
CA LEU A 55 7.21 -6.33 -11.38
C LEU A 55 7.60 -7.71 -11.94
N THR A 56 8.42 -7.75 -12.99
CA THR A 56 8.94 -9.00 -13.56
C THR A 56 9.78 -9.76 -12.54
N GLU A 57 10.64 -9.05 -11.81
CA GLU A 57 11.44 -9.65 -10.73
C GLU A 57 10.56 -10.15 -9.58
N GLN A 58 9.55 -9.39 -9.16
CA GLN A 58 8.61 -9.82 -8.12
C GLN A 58 7.84 -11.09 -8.53
N LEU A 59 7.38 -11.17 -9.78
CA LEU A 59 6.73 -12.37 -10.33
C LEU A 59 7.65 -13.59 -10.29
N ALA A 60 8.93 -13.42 -10.64
CA ALA A 60 9.91 -14.49 -10.58
C ALA A 60 10.17 -14.94 -9.13
N ARG A 61 10.28 -14.00 -8.18
CA ARG A 61 10.50 -14.30 -6.75
C ARG A 61 9.31 -15.00 -6.11
N GLU A 62 8.09 -14.56 -6.38
CA GLU A 62 6.87 -15.06 -5.71
C GLU A 62 6.35 -16.35 -6.36
N HIS A 63 6.46 -16.49 -7.68
CA HIS A 63 5.84 -17.58 -8.44
C HIS A 63 6.82 -18.45 -9.24
N GLY A 64 8.10 -18.09 -9.30
CA GLY A 64 9.08 -18.79 -10.14
C GLY A 64 8.85 -18.60 -11.64
N LEU A 65 8.09 -17.58 -12.03
CA LEU A 65 7.73 -17.30 -13.42
C LEU A 65 8.69 -16.30 -14.06
N ASN A 66 9.25 -16.67 -15.22
CA ASN A 66 10.01 -15.76 -16.07
C ASN A 66 9.08 -15.18 -17.13
N ALA A 67 8.51 -14.01 -16.87
CA ALA A 67 7.68 -13.32 -17.85
C ALA A 67 8.55 -12.69 -18.95
N ASP A 68 8.19 -12.89 -20.22
CA ASP A 68 8.86 -12.23 -21.34
C ASP A 68 8.66 -10.71 -21.29
N VAL A 69 7.44 -10.27 -20.97
CA VAL A 69 7.07 -8.85 -20.81
C VAL A 69 5.87 -8.68 -19.89
N VAL A 70 5.91 -7.67 -19.03
CA VAL A 70 4.73 -7.20 -18.27
C VAL A 70 3.99 -6.15 -19.11
N LEU A 71 2.82 -6.53 -19.61
CA LEU A 71 2.00 -5.64 -20.44
C LEU A 71 1.37 -4.51 -19.63
N ASP A 72 0.60 -4.87 -18.60
CA ASP A 72 -0.17 -3.92 -17.78
C ASP A 72 -0.36 -4.43 -16.34
N TYR A 73 -0.80 -3.54 -15.44
CA TYR A 73 -0.99 -3.85 -14.03
C TYR A 73 -2.06 -2.97 -13.36
N GLU A 74 -2.81 -3.58 -12.44
CA GLU A 74 -3.64 -2.87 -11.46
C GLU A 74 -3.09 -3.18 -10.07
N LEU A 75 -2.50 -2.16 -9.43
CA LEU A 75 -1.85 -2.29 -8.13
C LEU A 75 -2.44 -1.28 -7.16
N SER A 76 -2.51 -1.66 -5.89
CA SER A 76 -2.96 -0.79 -4.80
C SER A 76 -1.93 -0.81 -3.69
N PHE A 77 -1.53 0.38 -3.22
CA PHE A 77 -0.80 0.48 -1.96
C PHE A 77 -1.72 0.09 -0.80
N TYR A 78 -1.16 -0.58 0.19
CA TYR A 78 -1.87 -0.95 1.39
C TYR A 78 -0.94 -0.84 2.60
N ASP A 79 -1.54 -0.59 3.77
CA ASP A 79 -0.79 -0.53 5.02
C ASP A 79 -0.29 -1.93 5.42
N THR A 80 1.01 -2.07 5.66
CA THR A 80 1.61 -3.32 6.15
C THR A 80 1.28 -3.60 7.61
N GLN A 81 0.78 -2.61 8.36
CA GLN A 81 0.30 -2.83 9.71
C GLN A 81 -0.96 -3.70 9.70
N SER A 82 -0.87 -4.87 10.33
CA SER A 82 -2.01 -5.78 10.48
C SER A 82 -3.13 -5.15 11.30
N ALA A 83 -4.37 -5.56 11.01
CA ALA A 83 -5.50 -5.25 11.86
C ALA A 83 -5.30 -5.82 13.28
N ALA A 84 -5.75 -5.09 14.29
CA ALA A 84 -5.59 -5.45 15.69
C ALA A 84 -6.84 -5.15 16.50
N VAL A 85 -7.07 -5.95 17.56
CA VAL A 85 -8.00 -5.61 18.63
C VAL A 85 -7.32 -4.61 19.57
N ILE A 86 -7.98 -3.49 19.85
CA ILE A 86 -7.45 -2.38 20.66
C ILE A 86 -8.47 -1.91 21.71
N GLY A 87 -8.04 -1.02 22.61
CA GLY A 87 -8.84 -0.49 23.71
C GLY A 87 -8.54 -1.18 25.04
N LEU A 88 -8.83 -0.51 26.16
CA LEU A 88 -8.48 -0.97 27.51
C LEU A 88 -9.00 -2.39 27.81
N ASN A 89 -10.19 -2.73 27.30
CA ASN A 89 -10.79 -4.05 27.46
C ASN A 89 -10.85 -4.84 26.14
N GLY A 90 -10.20 -4.38 25.07
CA GLY A 90 -10.27 -5.00 23.75
C GLY A 90 -11.59 -4.77 23.00
N ASP A 91 -12.20 -3.60 23.21
CA ASP A 91 -13.55 -3.29 22.71
C ASP A 91 -13.62 -2.95 21.21
N PHE A 92 -12.46 -2.70 20.55
CA PHE A 92 -12.43 -2.19 19.19
C PHE A 92 -11.55 -3.02 18.26
N ILE A 93 -11.85 -2.97 16.96
CA ILE A 93 -10.98 -3.48 15.89
C ILE A 93 -10.51 -2.28 15.08
N ALA A 94 -9.19 -2.15 14.90
CA ALA A 94 -8.58 -1.17 14.02
C ALA A 94 -7.84 -1.87 12.88
N GLY A 95 -8.07 -1.41 11.65
CA GLY A 95 -7.41 -1.95 10.46
C GLY A 95 -7.93 -1.32 9.18
N ALA A 96 -7.16 -1.43 8.10
CA ALA A 96 -7.57 -0.97 6.78
C ALA A 96 -8.69 -1.86 6.20
N ARG A 97 -9.51 -1.27 5.30
CA ARG A 97 -10.54 -1.97 4.50
C ARG A 97 -11.67 -2.63 5.30
N LEU A 98 -11.92 -2.22 6.55
CA LEU A 98 -13.11 -2.65 7.30
C LEU A 98 -14.38 -2.38 6.49
N ASP A 99 -14.48 -1.17 5.93
CA ASP A 99 -15.41 -0.86 4.84
C ASP A 99 -14.82 -1.41 3.51
N ASN A 100 -15.35 -2.48 2.90
CA ASN A 100 -16.48 -3.30 3.35
C ASN A 100 -16.14 -4.77 3.57
N LEU A 101 -14.85 -5.10 3.75
CA LEU A 101 -14.44 -6.51 3.95
C LEU A 101 -15.03 -7.12 5.22
N LEU A 102 -15.36 -6.30 6.22
CA LEU A 102 -16.02 -6.77 7.44
C LEU A 102 -17.40 -7.38 7.12
N SER A 103 -18.22 -6.70 6.30
CA SER A 103 -19.51 -7.24 5.87
C SER A 103 -19.36 -8.41 4.91
N CYS A 104 -18.37 -8.37 3.99
CA CYS A 104 -18.08 -9.53 3.13
C CYS A 104 -17.77 -10.77 3.95
N TYR A 105 -16.92 -10.64 4.98
CA TYR A 105 -16.58 -11.73 5.87
C TYR A 105 -17.81 -12.24 6.64
N ALA A 106 -18.57 -11.35 7.29
CA ALA A 106 -19.76 -11.73 8.05
C ALA A 106 -20.81 -12.42 7.17
N GLY A 107 -21.06 -11.90 5.97
CA GLY A 107 -21.99 -12.50 5.01
C GLY A 107 -21.54 -13.87 4.51
N LEU A 108 -20.24 -14.03 4.21
CA LEU A 108 -19.69 -15.33 3.82
C LEU A 108 -19.80 -16.35 4.95
N GLN A 109 -19.45 -15.97 6.19
CA GLN A 109 -19.56 -16.88 7.33
C GLN A 109 -21.01 -17.31 7.56
N ALA A 110 -21.96 -16.36 7.56
CA ALA A 110 -23.38 -16.66 7.75
C ALA A 110 -23.98 -17.56 6.65
N LEU A 111 -23.41 -17.58 5.44
CA LEU A 111 -23.83 -18.47 4.36
C LEU A 111 -23.28 -19.90 4.53
N LEU A 112 -22.08 -20.04 5.09
CA LEU A 112 -21.39 -21.34 5.24
C LEU A 112 -21.78 -22.07 6.53
N THR A 113 -22.27 -21.36 7.54
CA THR A 113 -22.76 -21.91 8.82
C THR A 113 -24.26 -22.08 8.81
#